data_AF-A0A9D2JJJ7-F1
#
_entry.id   AF-A0A9D2JJJ7-F1
#
_cell.length_a   1.000
_cell.length_b   1.000
_cell.length_c   1.000
_cell.angle_alpha   90.00
_cell.angle_beta   90.00
_cell.angle_gamma   90.00
#
_symmetry.space_group_name_H-M   'P 1'
#
loop_
_entity.id
_entity.type
_entity.pdbx_description
1 polymer ?
#
loop_
_entity_poly.entity_id
_entity_poly.type
_entity_poly.pdbx_seq_one_letter_code
_entity_poly.pdbx_strand_id
1 'polypeptide(L)'
;VFFQLFQLLFSIPFVFLRNTMNIANNPVGLDATVAWYGFGFILYAVFDLVFLTAFYKSGYKVGKSFIFAAIPMAFLMVAIEATAHIPALAWMDSYQPAYIRMQVLILIAGVICFTVFMVLAYQISVKRFTNVDM
;
A
#
# COMPACT_ATOMS: atom_id res chain seq x y z
N VAL A 1 1.44 9.34 -5.77
CA VAL A 1 -0.03 9.54 -5.60
C VAL A 1 -0.90 9.31 -6.84
N PHE A 2 -1.01 10.21 -7.83
CA PHE A 2 -2.05 10.08 -8.89
C PHE A 2 -2.00 8.75 -9.66
N PHE A 3 -0.80 8.34 -10.10
CA PHE A 3 -0.61 7.05 -10.79
C PHE A 3 -0.93 5.83 -9.91
N GLN A 4 -0.62 5.88 -8.61
CA GLN A 4 -0.91 4.77 -7.67
C GLN A 4 -2.42 4.61 -7.48
N LEU A 5 -3.14 5.72 -7.26
CA LEU A 5 -4.60 5.70 -7.15
C LEU A 5 -5.26 5.20 -8.44
N PHE A 6 -4.76 5.67 -9.59
CA PHE A 6 -5.25 5.20 -10.89
C PHE A 6 -5.03 3.69 -11.07
N GLN A 7 -3.84 3.17 -10.75
CA GLN A 7 -3.55 1.74 -10.82
C GLN A 7 -4.50 0.92 -9.93
N LEU A 8 -4.74 1.40 -8.71
CA LEU A 8 -5.63 0.74 -7.76
C LEU A 8 -7.07 0.72 -8.30
N LEU A 9 -7.55 1.85 -8.82
CA LEU A 9 -8.90 2.00 -9.37
C LEU A 9 -9.08 1.19 -10.66
N PHE A 10 -8.06 1.13 -11.49
CA PHE A 10 -8.05 0.35 -12.73
C PHE A 10 -8.08 -1.17 -12.46
N SER A 11 -7.57 -1.64 -11.31
CA SER A 11 -7.61 -3.05 -10.95
C SER A 11 -8.99 -3.54 -10.49
N ILE A 12 -9.87 -2.65 -10.03
CA ILE A 12 -11.24 -2.98 -9.56
C ILE A 12 -12.03 -3.83 -10.56
N PRO A 13 -12.16 -3.45 -11.86
CA PRO A 13 -12.90 -4.27 -12.83
C PRO A 13 -12.32 -5.67 -13.02
N PHE A 14 -11.00 -5.83 -12.90
CA PHE A 14 -10.35 -7.15 -13.01
C PHE A 14 -10.66 -8.04 -11.80
N VAL A 15 -10.79 -7.46 -10.62
CA VAL A 15 -11.22 -8.20 -9.41
C VAL A 15 -12.66 -8.68 -9.55
N PHE A 16 -13.57 -7.83 -10.05
CA PHE A 16 -14.93 -8.25 -10.33
C PHE A 16 -14.99 -9.36 -11.38
N LEU A 17 -14.23 -9.23 -12.47
CA LEU A 17 -14.15 -10.26 -13.51
C LEU A 17 -13.64 -11.59 -12.93
N ARG A 18 -12.58 -11.55 -12.12
CA ARG A 18 -12.04 -12.74 -11.44
C ARG A 18 -13.09 -13.42 -10.55
N ASN A 19 -13.83 -12.63 -9.77
CA ASN A 19 -14.90 -13.14 -8.92
C ASN A 19 -16.04 -13.77 -9.74
N THR A 20 -16.42 -13.17 -10.87
CA THR A 20 -17.43 -13.77 -11.77
C THR A 20 -16.96 -15.06 -12.43
N MET A 21 -15.66 -15.23 -12.64
CA MET A 21 -15.06 -16.40 -13.26
C MET A 21 -14.75 -17.54 -12.27
N ASN A 22 -15.03 -17.36 -10.96
CA ASN A 22 -14.74 -18.35 -9.91
C ASN A 22 -13.31 -18.92 -9.99
N ILE A 23 -12.33 -18.07 -10.30
CA ILE A 23 -10.92 -18.49 -10.37
C ILE A 23 -10.47 -18.88 -8.97
N ALA A 24 -9.85 -20.05 -8.84
CA ALA A 24 -9.32 -20.54 -7.57
C ALA A 24 -8.32 -19.55 -6.94
N ASN A 25 -8.23 -19.59 -5.61
CA ASN A 25 -7.35 -18.71 -4.85
C ASN A 25 -5.88 -18.94 -5.22
N ASN A 26 -5.10 -17.86 -5.21
CA ASN A 26 -3.68 -17.92 -5.51
C ASN A 26 -2.92 -18.71 -4.43
N PRO A 27 -2.22 -19.81 -4.77
CA PRO A 27 -1.50 -20.61 -3.78
C PRO A 27 -0.21 -19.95 -3.26
N VAL A 28 0.26 -18.90 -3.93
CA VAL A 28 1.53 -18.22 -3.62
C VAL A 28 1.33 -17.01 -2.72
N GLY A 29 0.12 -16.45 -2.66
CA GLY A 29 -0.11 -15.15 -2.04
C GLY A 29 -1.58 -14.81 -1.84
N LEU A 30 -1.83 -13.65 -1.23
CA LEU A 30 -3.18 -13.15 -1.04
C LEU A 30 -3.80 -12.77 -2.38
N ASP A 31 -5.05 -13.18 -2.59
CA ASP A 31 -5.84 -12.70 -3.70
C ASP A 31 -6.15 -11.21 -3.59
N ALA A 32 -6.62 -10.63 -4.70
CA ALA A 32 -7.09 -9.25 -4.75
C ALA A 32 -8.42 -9.06 -4.00
N THR A 33 -8.40 -9.30 -2.69
CA THR A 33 -9.51 -9.07 -1.75
C THR A 33 -9.48 -7.65 -1.21
N VAL A 34 -10.54 -7.27 -0.48
CA VAL A 34 -10.64 -5.93 0.13
C VAL A 34 -9.49 -5.65 1.12
N ALA A 35 -9.00 -6.69 1.81
CA ALA A 35 -7.85 -6.59 2.70
C ALA A 35 -6.57 -6.31 1.92
N TRP A 36 -6.37 -6.97 0.76
CA TRP A 36 -5.21 -6.75 -0.11
C TRP A 36 -5.11 -5.29 -0.56
N TYR A 37 -6.23 -4.67 -0.93
CA TYR A 37 -6.28 -3.23 -1.24
C TYR A 37 -5.88 -2.36 -0.04
N GLY A 38 -6.29 -2.72 1.18
CA GLY A 38 -5.87 -2.03 2.40
C GLY A 38 -4.37 -2.09 2.62
N PHE A 39 -3.74 -3.25 2.43
CA PHE A 39 -2.29 -3.37 2.47
C PHE A 39 -1.61 -2.60 1.35
N GLY A 40 -2.20 -2.59 0.15
CA GLY A 40 -1.72 -1.77 -0.97
C GLY A 40 -1.63 -0.29 -0.60
N PHE A 41 -2.64 0.26 0.07
CA PHE A 41 -2.61 1.63 0.59
C PHE A 41 -1.50 1.85 1.62
N ILE A 42 -1.29 0.92 2.56
CA ILE A 42 -0.21 1.01 3.56
C ILE A 42 1.16 0.97 2.87
N LEU A 43 1.32 0.09 1.89
CA LEU A 43 2.56 -0.09 1.17
C LEU A 43 2.91 1.15 0.33
N TYR A 44 1.92 1.76 -0.33
CA TYR A 44 2.07 3.06 -0.98
C TYR A 44 2.33 4.19 0.02
N ALA A 45 1.69 4.18 1.19
CA ALA A 45 1.89 5.19 2.23
C ALA A 45 3.35 5.21 2.74
N VAL A 46 3.88 4.02 3.05
CA VAL A 46 5.25 3.84 3.54
C VAL A 46 6.25 4.18 2.43
N PHE A 47 5.99 3.72 1.21
CA PHE A 47 6.84 4.06 0.07
C PHE A 47 6.88 5.57 -0.16
N ASP A 48 5.73 6.25 -0.25
CA ASP A 48 5.65 7.69 -0.49
C ASP A 48 6.30 8.48 0.66
N LEU A 49 6.10 8.09 1.93
CA LEU A 49 6.75 8.76 3.04
C LEU A 49 8.27 8.62 2.99
N VAL A 50 8.81 7.41 2.81
CA VAL A 50 10.26 7.19 2.77
C VAL A 50 10.86 7.85 1.53
N PHE A 51 10.20 7.72 0.38
CA PHE A 51 10.64 8.31 -0.88
C PHE A 51 10.67 9.83 -0.81
N LEU A 52 9.57 10.47 -0.40
CA LEU A 52 9.49 11.93 -0.32
C LEU A 52 10.45 12.48 0.73
N THR A 53 10.49 11.89 1.93
CA THR A 53 11.40 12.37 2.98
C THR A 53 12.88 12.20 2.62
N ALA A 54 13.26 11.14 1.90
CA ALA A 54 14.62 10.95 1.41
C ALA A 54 14.94 11.86 0.21
N PHE A 55 13.99 12.04 -0.71
CA PHE A 55 14.12 12.91 -1.88
C PHE A 55 14.37 14.37 -1.48
N TYR A 56 13.52 14.93 -0.62
CA TYR A 56 13.66 16.30 -0.12
C TYR A 56 14.87 16.49 0.81
N LYS A 57 15.45 15.42 1.37
CA LYS A 57 16.70 15.49 2.14
C LYS A 57 17.95 15.53 1.25
N SER A 58 17.93 14.80 0.13
CA SER A 58 19.11 14.60 -0.73
C SER A 58 19.19 15.59 -1.90
N GLY A 59 18.21 16.47 -2.07
CA GLY A 59 18.25 17.60 -3.00
C GLY A 59 18.04 17.26 -4.48
N TYR A 60 18.67 16.21 -5.04
CA TYR A 60 18.62 15.96 -6.50
C TYR A 60 18.87 14.50 -6.94
N LYS A 61 18.94 13.52 -6.03
CA LYS A 61 19.26 12.10 -6.36
C LYS A 61 18.06 11.17 -6.23
N VAL A 62 17.14 11.27 -7.19
CA VAL A 62 15.86 10.52 -7.22
C VAL A 62 16.07 9.01 -7.08
N GLY A 63 17.06 8.46 -7.81
CA GLY A 63 17.32 7.02 -7.80
C GLY A 63 17.79 6.47 -6.46
N LYS A 64 18.57 7.24 -5.69
CA LYS A 64 19.03 6.80 -4.36
C LYS A 64 17.86 6.78 -3.36
N SER A 65 17.00 7.79 -3.41
CA SER A 65 15.79 7.83 -2.58
C SER A 65 14.80 6.72 -2.94
N PHE A 66 14.70 6.36 -4.21
CA PHE A 66 13.90 5.23 -4.66
C PHE A 66 14.41 3.90 -4.06
N ILE A 67 15.71 3.62 -4.13
CA ILE A 67 16.28 2.39 -3.55
C ILE A 67 16.03 2.33 -2.05
N PHE A 68 16.21 3.46 -1.34
CA PHE A 68 15.93 3.53 0.09
C PHE A 68 14.45 3.28 0.43
N ALA A 69 13.52 3.73 -0.41
CA ALA A 69 12.09 3.48 -0.24
C ALA A 69 11.69 2.05 -0.66
N ALA A 70 12.40 1.45 -1.62
CA ALA A 70 12.14 0.10 -2.10
C ALA A 70 12.46 -0.98 -1.05
N ILE A 71 13.45 -0.75 -0.17
CA ILE A 71 13.81 -1.69 0.90
C ILE A 71 12.63 -1.96 1.86
N PRO A 72 12.06 -0.96 2.57
CA PRO A 72 10.94 -1.19 3.47
C PRO A 72 9.69 -1.67 2.72
N MET A 73 9.49 -1.21 1.48
CA MET A 73 8.41 -1.68 0.61
C MET A 73 8.52 -3.19 0.34
N ALA A 74 9.71 -3.70 0.02
CA ALA A 74 9.95 -5.12 -0.22
C ALA A 74 9.73 -5.95 1.05
N PHE A 75 10.20 -5.48 2.21
CA PHE A 75 9.95 -6.15 3.48
C PHE A 75 8.46 -6.25 3.80
N LEU A 76 7.69 -5.17 3.58
CA LEU A 76 6.25 -5.19 3.77
C LEU A 76 5.56 -6.14 2.79
N MET A 77 5.98 -6.16 1.53
CA MET A 77 5.44 -7.10 0.53
C MET A 77 5.65 -8.55 0.98
N VAL A 78 6.88 -8.91 1.41
CA VAL A 78 7.17 -10.25 1.94
C VAL A 78 6.31 -10.58 3.16
N ALA A 79 6.09 -9.63 4.06
CA ALA A 79 5.24 -9.84 5.22
C ALA A 79 3.77 -10.08 4.84
N ILE A 80 3.25 -9.34 3.86
CA ILE A 80 1.88 -9.52 3.33
C ILE A 80 1.75 -10.89 2.67
N GLU A 81 2.72 -11.31 1.85
CA GLU A 81 2.74 -12.63 1.21
C GLU A 81 2.81 -13.75 2.25
N ALA A 82 3.67 -13.60 3.26
CA ALA A 82 3.77 -14.56 4.38
C ALA A 82 2.44 -14.70 5.15
N THR A 83 1.60 -13.67 5.11
CA THR A 83 0.29 -13.68 5.76
C THR A 83 -0.65 -14.71 5.12
N ALA A 84 -0.55 -14.95 3.81
CA ALA A 84 -1.32 -15.97 3.11
C ALA A 84 -0.99 -17.40 3.56
N HIS A 85 0.24 -17.63 4.03
CA HIS A 85 0.68 -18.94 4.52
C HIS A 85 0.34 -19.21 5.99
N ILE A 86 -0.19 -18.22 6.71
CA ILE A 86 -0.59 -18.37 8.11
C ILE A 86 -2.07 -18.77 8.16
N PRO A 87 -2.42 -19.98 8.64
CA PRO A 87 -3.81 -20.47 8.66
C PRO A 87 -4.75 -19.57 9.47
N ALA A 88 -4.23 -18.92 10.51
CA ALA A 88 -4.99 -17.97 11.33
C ALA A 88 -5.39 -16.68 10.59
N LEU A 89 -4.76 -16.38 9.44
CA LEU A 89 -5.03 -15.20 8.61
C LEU A 89 -5.67 -15.57 7.26
N ALA A 90 -6.00 -16.84 7.04
CA ALA A 90 -6.69 -17.32 5.83
C ALA A 90 -8.07 -16.66 5.60
N TRP A 91 -8.68 -16.08 6.64
CA TRP A 91 -9.92 -15.29 6.51
C TRP A 91 -9.74 -14.01 5.67
N MET A 92 -8.51 -13.52 5.50
CA MET A 92 -8.18 -12.35 4.67
C MET A 92 -8.26 -12.66 3.17
N ASP A 93 -8.09 -13.93 2.83
CA ASP A 93 -8.21 -14.47 1.48
C ASP A 93 -9.62 -15.04 1.18
N SER A 94 -10.52 -14.97 2.17
CA SER A 94 -11.87 -15.50 2.06
C SER A 94 -12.85 -14.45 1.54
N TYR A 95 -13.69 -14.83 0.58
CA TYR A 95 -14.80 -14.02 0.08
C TYR A 95 -16.08 -14.16 0.93
N GLN A 96 -16.00 -14.79 2.11
CA GLN A 96 -17.17 -14.95 2.96
C GLN A 96 -17.67 -13.59 3.52
N PRO A 97 -18.99 -13.34 3.48
CA PRO A 97 -19.58 -12.07 3.93
C PRO A 97 -19.39 -11.81 5.43
N ALA A 98 -19.06 -12.83 6.23
CA ALA A 98 -18.72 -12.67 7.64
C ALA A 98 -17.40 -11.89 7.82
N TYR A 99 -16.41 -12.11 6.96
CA TYR A 99 -15.06 -11.54 7.06
C TYR A 99 -14.92 -10.23 6.30
N ILE A 100 -15.83 -9.91 5.37
CA ILE A 100 -15.77 -8.67 4.59
C ILE A 100 -15.77 -7.42 5.47
N ARG A 101 -16.47 -7.45 6.62
CA ARG A 101 -16.46 -6.34 7.59
C ARG A 101 -15.06 -6.08 8.16
N MET A 102 -14.33 -7.13 8.52
CA MET A 102 -12.96 -7.00 9.02
C MET A 102 -12.00 -6.55 7.91
N GLN A 103 -12.18 -7.03 6.68
CA GLN A 103 -11.39 -6.60 5.53
C GLN A 103 -11.62 -5.12 5.19
N VAL A 104 -12.86 -4.64 5.29
CA VAL A 104 -13.20 -3.22 5.11
C VAL A 104 -12.56 -2.35 6.20
N LEU A 105 -12.48 -2.83 7.44
CA LEU A 105 -11.75 -2.11 8.49
C LEU A 105 -10.26 -1.98 8.18
N ILE A 106 -9.64 -3.04 7.64
CA ILE A 106 -8.24 -2.99 7.17
C ILE A 106 -8.09 -1.98 6.03
N LEU A 107 -9.05 -1.95 5.09
CA LEU A 107 -9.06 -0.96 4.01
C LEU A 107 -9.13 0.47 4.57
N ILE A 108 -10.06 0.75 5.49
CA ILE A 108 -10.20 2.07 6.11
C ILE A 108 -8.93 2.45 6.86
N ALA A 109 -8.35 1.54 7.64
CA ALA A 109 -7.09 1.76 8.33
C ALA A 109 -5.95 2.07 7.35
N GLY A 110 -5.89 1.37 6.22
CA GLY A 110 -4.93 1.63 5.15
C GLY A 110 -5.09 3.00 4.52
N VAL A 111 -6.33 3.41 4.22
CA VAL A 111 -6.64 4.75 3.68
C VAL A 111 -6.26 5.85 4.67
N ILE A 112 -6.62 5.70 5.96
CA ILE A 112 -6.24 6.66 7.00
C ILE A 112 -4.71 6.77 7.09
N CYS A 113 -4.02 5.63 7.11
CA CYS A 113 -2.55 5.59 7.11
C CYS A 113 -1.99 6.34 5.89
N PHE A 114 -2.51 6.06 4.69
CA PHE A 114 -2.10 6.75 3.46
C PHE A 114 -2.30 8.27 3.55
N THR A 115 -3.46 8.74 4.00
CA THR A 115 -3.73 10.18 4.15
C THR A 115 -2.80 10.83 5.18
N VAL A 116 -2.60 10.22 6.34
CA VAL A 116 -1.74 10.76 7.40
C VAL A 116 -0.28 10.83 6.93
N PHE A 117 0.23 9.77 6.32
CA PHE A 117 1.61 9.72 5.84
C PHE A 117 1.85 10.72 4.70
N MET A 118 0.86 10.93 3.83
CA MET A 118 0.92 11.95 2.78
C MET A 118 0.96 13.37 3.36
N VAL A 119 0.13 13.67 4.38
CA VAL A 119 0.14 14.96 5.07
C VAL A 119 1.48 15.20 5.79
N LEU A 120 2.03 14.17 6.44
CA LEU A 120 3.34 14.25 7.09
C LEU A 120 4.46 14.50 6.08
N ALA A 121 4.45 13.78 4.95
CA ALA A 121 5.42 14.00 3.88
C ALA A 121 5.33 15.44 3.35
N TYR A 122 4.12 15.96 3.13
CA TYR A 122 3.90 17.34 2.72
C TYR A 122 4.43 18.34 3.75
N GLN A 123 4.12 18.18 5.04
CA GLN A 123 4.61 19.07 6.10
C GLN A 123 6.14 19.06 6.20
N ILE A 124 6.78 17.89 6.09
CA ILE A 124 8.24 17.76 6.13
C ILE A 124 8.88 18.45 4.92
N SER A 125 8.28 18.30 3.73
CA SER A 125 8.73 18.96 2.51
C SER A 125 8.65 20.49 2.63
N VAL A 126 7.52 21.03 3.11
CA VAL A 126 7.35 22.47 3.32
C VAL A 126 8.38 23.00 4.31
N LYS A 127 8.55 22.34 5.47
CA LYS A 127 9.46 22.79 6.54
C LYS A 127 10.94 22.77 6.13
N ARG A 128 11.31 21.90 5.19
CA ARG A 128 12.66 21.86 4.60
C ARG A 128 12.84 22.90 3.50
N PHE A 129 11.81 23.18 2.70
CA PHE A 129 11.86 24.26 1.71
C PHE A 129 12.09 25.62 2.38
N THR A 130 11.41 25.89 3.51
CA THR A 130 11.62 27.13 4.28
C THR A 130 13.02 27.26 4.89
N ASN A 131 13.77 26.16 5.07
CA ASN A 131 15.15 26.19 5.57
C ASN A 131 16.20 26.39 4.46
N VAL A 132 15.82 26.25 3.19
CA VAL A 132 16.73 26.44 2.04
C VAL A 132 16.56 27.84 1.43
N ASP A 133 15.40 28.46 1.57
CA ASP A 133 15.13 29.84 1.15
C ASP A 133 15.54 30.92 2.19
N MET A 134 16.36 30.58 3.20
CA MET A 134 16.95 31.55 4.15
C MET A 134 18.47 31.61 4.02
#